data_AF-A0A2V7IXK9-F1
#
_entry.id   AF-A0A2V7IXK9-F1
#
_cell.length_a   1.000
_cell.length_b   1.000
_cell.length_c   1.000
_cell.angle_alpha   90.00
_cell.angle_beta   90.00
_cell.angle_gamma   90.00
#
_symmetry.space_group_name_H-M   'P 1'
#
loop_
_entity.id
_entity.type
_entity.pdbx_description
1 polymer ?
#
loop_
_entity_poly.entity_id
_entity_poly.type
_entity_poly.pdbx_seq_one_letter_code
_entity_poly.pdbx_strand_id
1 'polypeptide(L)'
;MTGGGSWTTYASGGSVTGSGTYEVTGLVSYVLAPGTFPLPHDNIGNPADGRAGLLVVRVAYSDGSEGSLVVSCNFAGTATADVLEGVTASKGRTDFWNPAAPAPGVAGNRTAFHVID
;
A
#
# COMPACT_ATOMS: atom_id res chain seq x y z
N MET A 1 -14.48 -5.31 -7.39
CA MET A 1 -13.86 -4.31 -6.51
C MET A 1 -13.69 -3.05 -7.32
N THR A 2 -14.07 -1.91 -6.78
CA THR A 2 -13.86 -0.60 -7.39
C THR A 2 -12.71 0.10 -6.65
N GLY A 3 -11.81 0.73 -7.38
CA GLY A 3 -10.64 1.37 -6.80
C GLY A 3 -9.71 1.89 -7.89
N GLY A 4 -8.78 2.73 -7.50
CA GLY A 4 -7.84 3.36 -8.42
C GLY A 4 -7.22 4.60 -7.80
N GLY A 5 -6.44 5.32 -8.60
CA GLY A 5 -5.85 6.56 -8.16
C GLY A 5 -4.85 7.12 -9.17
N SER A 6 -4.16 8.17 -8.75
CA SER A 6 -3.02 8.73 -9.48
C SER A 6 -1.72 8.11 -8.98
N TRP A 7 -0.71 8.06 -9.84
CA TRP A 7 0.64 7.65 -9.49
C TRP A 7 1.64 8.65 -10.04
N THR A 8 2.78 8.76 -9.35
CA THR A 8 3.96 9.52 -9.78
C THR A 8 5.20 8.74 -9.36
N THR A 9 6.17 8.59 -10.25
CA THR A 9 7.48 8.01 -9.95
C THR A 9 8.54 9.10 -9.91
N TYR A 10 9.55 8.91 -9.06
CA TYR A 10 10.63 9.86 -8.85
C TYR A 10 11.98 9.17 -9.04
N ALA A 11 12.96 9.89 -9.60
CA ALA A 11 14.36 9.52 -9.54
C ALA A 11 14.91 9.72 -8.12
N SER A 12 16.10 9.18 -7.82
CA SER A 12 16.77 9.35 -6.52
C SER A 12 16.97 10.82 -6.13
N GLY A 13 17.10 11.72 -7.10
CA GLY A 13 17.20 13.18 -6.90
C GLY A 13 15.85 13.91 -6.77
N GLY A 14 14.72 13.19 -6.72
CA GLY A 14 13.38 13.77 -6.55
C GLY A 14 12.75 14.31 -7.83
N SER A 15 13.42 14.24 -8.98
CA SER A 15 12.82 14.58 -10.27
C SER A 15 11.76 13.56 -10.68
N VAL A 16 10.63 14.01 -11.19
CA VAL A 16 9.55 13.13 -11.71
C VAL A 16 10.05 12.36 -12.93
N THR A 17 9.83 11.05 -12.95
CA THR A 17 10.17 10.15 -14.06
C THR A 17 8.94 9.63 -14.81
N GLY A 18 7.75 9.82 -14.25
CA GLY A 18 6.48 9.44 -14.86
C GLY A 18 5.31 9.74 -13.93
N SER A 19 4.12 9.86 -14.50
CA SER A 19 2.87 9.97 -13.76
C SER A 19 1.68 9.52 -14.61
N GLY A 20 0.55 9.26 -13.97
CA GLY A 20 -0.69 8.88 -14.63
C GLY A 20 -1.75 8.41 -13.64
N THR A 21 -2.71 7.63 -14.13
CA THR A 21 -3.72 6.98 -13.28
C THR A 21 -3.69 5.46 -13.41
N TYR A 22 -4.30 4.79 -12.45
CA TYR A 22 -4.54 3.36 -12.47
C TYR A 22 -5.94 3.04 -11.95
N GLU A 23 -6.48 1.92 -12.40
CA GLU A 23 -7.73 1.33 -11.93
C GLU A 23 -7.47 -0.09 -11.42
N VAL A 24 -8.13 -0.46 -10.33
CA VAL A 24 -8.10 -1.83 -9.82
C VAL A 24 -9.01 -2.69 -10.66
N THR A 25 -8.45 -3.72 -11.30
CA THR A 25 -9.18 -4.61 -12.21
C THR A 25 -9.55 -5.95 -11.57
N GLY A 26 -8.94 -6.31 -10.44
CA GLY A 26 -9.33 -7.52 -9.72
C GLY A 26 -8.57 -7.77 -8.42
N LEU A 27 -9.22 -8.54 -7.53
CA LEU A 27 -8.57 -9.07 -6.33
C LEU A 27 -7.69 -10.25 -6.71
N VAL A 28 -6.47 -10.29 -6.16
CA VAL A 28 -5.61 -11.49 -6.19
C VAL A 28 -5.71 -12.20 -4.85
N SER A 29 -5.41 -11.50 -3.75
CA SER A 29 -5.50 -12.03 -2.40
C SER A 29 -5.68 -10.93 -1.36
N TYR A 30 -6.37 -11.24 -0.28
CA TYR A 30 -6.41 -10.40 0.91
C TYR A 30 -6.32 -11.28 2.15
N VAL A 31 -5.27 -11.09 2.95
CA VAL A 31 -5.01 -11.88 4.16
C VAL A 31 -4.89 -10.91 5.32
N LEU A 32 -5.80 -11.03 6.28
CA LEU A 32 -5.78 -10.25 7.52
C LEU A 32 -4.72 -10.79 8.47
N ALA A 33 -4.07 -9.87 9.19
CA ALA A 33 -3.12 -10.19 10.24
C ALA A 33 -3.60 -9.60 11.59
N PRO A 34 -3.28 -10.27 12.72
CA PRO A 34 -3.54 -9.71 14.04
C PRO A 34 -2.58 -8.55 14.32
N GLY A 35 -2.96 -7.69 15.26
CA GLY A 35 -2.08 -6.65 15.80
C GLY A 35 -2.85 -5.54 16.50
N THR A 36 -2.13 -4.64 17.16
CA THR A 36 -2.69 -3.49 17.87
C THR A 36 -2.50 -2.22 17.05
N PHE A 37 -3.62 -1.59 16.68
CA PHE A 37 -3.65 -0.36 15.89
C PHE A 37 -2.78 0.72 16.58
N PRO A 38 -1.71 1.22 15.93
CA PRO A 38 -0.67 1.96 16.64
C PRO A 38 -0.93 3.46 16.81
N LEU A 39 -2.01 4.03 16.24
CA LEU A 39 -2.19 5.49 16.19
C LEU A 39 -3.56 5.95 16.72
N PRO A 40 -3.62 6.96 17.60
CA PRO A 40 -4.88 7.60 18.01
C PRO A 40 -5.42 8.61 16.97
N HIS A 41 -4.66 8.90 15.92
CA HIS A 41 -4.95 9.91 14.90
C HIS A 41 -4.91 9.32 13.50
N ASP A 42 -5.73 8.29 13.28
CA ASP A 42 -6.12 7.95 11.92
C ASP A 42 -7.29 8.83 11.51
N ASN A 43 -7.08 9.62 10.45
CA ASN A 43 -8.10 10.52 9.91
C ASN A 43 -8.86 9.89 8.73
N ILE A 44 -8.63 8.61 8.44
CA ILE A 44 -9.23 7.91 7.29
C ILE A 44 -10.45 7.10 7.72
N GLY A 45 -10.33 6.29 8.77
CA GLY A 45 -11.42 5.41 9.19
C GLY A 45 -11.60 5.32 10.70
N ASN A 46 -12.56 4.51 11.11
CA ASN A 46 -12.73 4.16 12.51
C ASN A 46 -11.57 3.26 12.96
N PRO A 47 -10.81 3.61 14.01
CA PRO A 47 -9.72 2.78 14.51
C PRO A 47 -10.16 1.36 14.92
N ALA A 48 -11.43 1.17 15.31
CA ALA A 48 -11.97 -0.15 15.63
C ALA A 48 -12.05 -1.08 14.40
N ASP A 49 -12.12 -0.51 13.20
CA ASP A 49 -12.17 -1.23 11.93
C ASP A 49 -10.77 -1.43 11.32
N GLY A 50 -9.75 -0.87 11.97
CA GLY A 50 -8.35 -0.98 11.58
C GLY A 50 -7.86 -2.43 11.60
N ARG A 51 -7.21 -2.88 10.53
CA ARG A 51 -6.59 -4.20 10.41
C ARG A 51 -5.19 -4.11 9.79
N ALA A 52 -4.31 -4.99 10.24
CA ALA A 52 -3.07 -5.32 9.56
C ALA A 52 -3.33 -6.40 8.50
N GLY A 53 -2.38 -6.61 7.58
CA GLY A 53 -2.53 -7.66 6.57
C GLY A 53 -1.75 -7.42 5.28
N LEU A 54 -2.06 -8.23 4.27
CA LEU A 54 -1.51 -8.16 2.92
C LEU A 54 -2.64 -8.16 1.89
N LEU A 55 -2.74 -7.09 1.12
CA LEU A 55 -3.63 -6.96 -0.02
C LEU A 55 -2.81 -7.01 -1.32
N VAL A 56 -3.21 -7.86 -2.25
CA VAL A 56 -2.67 -7.91 -3.60
C VAL A 56 -3.82 -7.75 -4.60
N VAL A 57 -3.69 -6.77 -5.48
CA VAL A 57 -4.68 -6.50 -6.52
C VAL A 57 -4.02 -6.36 -7.89
N ARG A 58 -4.75 -6.72 -8.94
CA ARG A 58 -4.40 -6.40 -10.32
C ARG A 58 -4.80 -4.97 -10.63
N VAL A 59 -3.95 -4.26 -11.37
CA VAL A 59 -4.20 -2.88 -11.80
C VAL A 59 -3.96 -2.73 -13.30
N ALA A 60 -4.75 -1.87 -13.93
CA ALA A 60 -4.53 -1.38 -15.28
C ALA A 60 -4.20 0.12 -15.22
N TYR A 61 -3.18 0.55 -15.95
CA TYR A 61 -2.75 1.94 -16.00
C TYR A 61 -3.32 2.66 -17.23
N SER A 62 -3.47 3.97 -17.12
CA SER A 62 -4.02 4.82 -18.20
C SER A 62 -3.22 4.81 -19.49
N ASP A 63 -1.95 4.39 -19.46
CA ASP A 63 -1.08 4.24 -20.63
C ASP A 63 -1.17 2.86 -21.29
N GLY A 64 -2.13 2.02 -20.85
CA GLY A 64 -2.39 0.69 -21.39
C GLY A 64 -1.49 -0.42 -20.83
N SER A 65 -0.55 -0.11 -19.94
CA SER A 65 0.21 -1.14 -19.23
C SER A 65 -0.57 -1.71 -18.05
N GLU A 66 -0.19 -2.92 -17.64
CA GLU A 66 -0.81 -3.64 -16.52
C GLU A 66 0.22 -3.93 -15.42
N GLY A 67 -0.28 -4.30 -14.26
CA GLY A 67 0.56 -4.82 -13.17
C GLY A 67 -0.24 -5.15 -11.92
N SER A 68 0.41 -4.98 -10.78
CA SER A 68 -0.13 -5.31 -9.47
C SER A 68 0.19 -4.22 -8.45
N LEU A 69 -0.74 -3.99 -7.52
CA LEU A 69 -0.49 -3.20 -6.31
C LEU A 69 -0.48 -4.15 -5.12
N VAL A 70 0.59 -4.08 -4.33
CA VAL A 70 0.73 -4.84 -3.07
C VAL A 70 0.75 -3.83 -1.93
N VAL A 71 -0.18 -3.97 -1.00
CA VAL A 71 -0.27 -3.16 0.21
C VAL A 71 -0.04 -4.10 1.39
N SER A 72 1.01 -3.83 2.16
CA SER A 72 1.41 -4.64 3.29
C SER A 72 1.45 -3.78 4.55
N CYS A 73 0.66 -4.18 5.55
CA CYS A 73 0.42 -3.44 6.77
C CYS A 73 0.77 -4.29 7.99
N ASN A 74 1.59 -3.72 8.87
CA ASN A 74 2.00 -4.27 10.14
C ASN A 74 1.58 -3.34 11.27
N PHE A 75 0.82 -3.90 12.21
CA PHE A 75 0.56 -3.29 13.50
C PHE A 75 1.51 -3.84 14.56
N ALA A 76 1.58 -3.16 15.71
CA ALA A 76 2.34 -3.68 16.85
C ALA A 76 1.81 -5.09 17.22
N GLY A 77 2.73 -6.06 17.38
CA GLY A 77 2.36 -7.45 17.67
C GLY A 77 2.04 -8.31 16.44
N THR A 78 2.06 -7.76 15.23
CA THR A 78 2.16 -8.56 13.99
C THR A 78 3.56 -9.18 13.95
N ALA A 79 3.76 -10.45 13.59
CA ALA A 79 5.10 -11.04 13.55
C ALA A 79 6.05 -10.20 12.65
N THR A 80 7.10 -9.62 13.23
CA THR A 80 7.74 -8.38 12.74
C THR A 80 9.07 -8.54 12.00
N ALA A 81 9.64 -9.74 11.83
CA ALA A 81 11.01 -9.84 11.29
C ALA A 81 11.10 -9.76 9.75
N ASP A 82 10.09 -10.27 9.03
CA ASP A 82 10.22 -10.56 7.59
C ASP A 82 9.17 -9.85 6.71
N VAL A 83 8.35 -8.96 7.26
CA VAL A 83 7.23 -8.32 6.53
C VAL A 83 7.61 -6.89 6.14
N LEU A 84 7.55 -6.60 4.84
CA LEU A 84 7.64 -5.24 4.30
C LEU A 84 6.44 -4.40 4.79
N GLU A 85 6.67 -3.22 5.35
CA GLU A 85 5.61 -2.24 5.59
C GLU A 85 5.53 -1.28 4.40
N GLY A 86 4.33 -1.11 3.85
CA GLY A 86 4.01 -0.11 2.84
C GLY A 86 3.46 -0.68 1.55
N VAL A 87 3.72 0.03 0.45
CA VAL A 87 3.13 -0.24 -0.86
C VAL A 87 4.22 -0.50 -1.89
N THR A 88 4.07 -1.57 -2.66
CA THR A 88 4.83 -1.78 -3.91
C THR A 88 3.88 -1.87 -5.09
N ALA A 89 4.36 -1.50 -6.26
CA ALA A 89 3.57 -1.53 -7.49
C ALA A 89 4.40 -2.04 -8.66
N SER A 90 3.88 -3.03 -9.39
CA SER A 90 4.45 -3.44 -10.67
C SER A 90 3.73 -2.73 -11.82
N LYS A 91 4.48 -2.42 -12.87
CA LYS A 91 3.99 -1.84 -14.12
C LYS A 91 4.82 -2.38 -15.28
N GLY A 92 4.20 -3.20 -16.12
CA GLY A 92 4.93 -3.95 -17.15
C GLY A 92 6.04 -4.81 -16.52
N ARG A 93 7.30 -4.60 -16.92
CA ARG A 93 8.46 -5.34 -16.39
C ARG A 93 9.10 -4.75 -15.13
N THR A 94 8.60 -3.61 -14.65
CA THR A 94 9.24 -2.84 -13.58
C THR A 94 8.47 -3.00 -12.28
N ASP A 95 9.18 -3.24 -11.19
CA ASP A 95 8.62 -3.20 -9.84
C ASP A 95 9.14 -1.97 -9.10
N PHE A 96 8.22 -1.20 -8.53
CA PHE A 96 8.49 0.01 -7.77
C PHE A 96 8.33 -0.28 -6.29
N TRP A 97 9.42 -0.15 -5.56
CA TRP A 97 9.48 -0.40 -4.12
C TRP A 97 10.36 0.67 -3.46
N ASN A 98 9.95 1.16 -2.30
CA ASN A 98 10.76 2.04 -1.45
C ASN A 98 10.44 1.77 0.03
N PRO A 99 10.97 0.67 0.59
CA PRO A 99 10.70 0.28 1.96
C PRO A 99 11.39 1.27 2.90
N ALA A 100 10.62 1.79 3.84
CA ALA A 100 11.14 2.61 4.92
C ALA A 100 10.66 2.01 6.24
N ALA A 101 11.58 1.65 7.13
CA ALA A 101 11.22 1.20 8.46
C ALA A 101 10.32 2.25 9.17
N PRO A 102 9.36 1.83 10.01
CA PRO A 102 8.64 2.72 10.90
C PRO A 102 9.60 3.58 11.73
N ALA A 103 9.48 4.90 11.60
CA ALA A 103 10.24 5.88 12.37
C ALA A 103 9.28 6.95 12.91
N PRO A 104 9.40 7.36 14.19
CA PRO A 104 8.55 8.39 14.76
C PRO A 104 8.61 9.69 13.96
N GLY A 105 7.44 10.26 13.64
CA GLY A 105 7.33 11.53 12.92
C GLY A 105 7.65 11.46 11.41
N VAL A 106 7.96 10.28 10.86
CA VAL A 106 8.27 10.11 9.43
C VAL A 106 7.08 9.54 8.68
N ALA A 107 6.55 10.33 7.74
CA ALA A 107 5.62 9.85 6.72
C ALA A 107 6.36 8.93 5.74
N GLY A 108 6.25 7.62 5.95
CA GLY A 108 7.02 6.61 5.21
C GLY A 108 6.15 5.49 4.65
N ASN A 109 5.10 5.83 3.89
CA ASN A 109 4.17 4.86 3.30
C ASN A 109 3.55 3.91 4.34
N ARG A 110 3.14 4.43 5.50
CA ARG A 110 2.42 3.62 6.50
C ARG A 110 1.05 3.27 5.95
N THR A 111 0.65 2.02 6.14
CA THR A 111 -0.61 1.51 5.62
C THR A 111 -1.48 1.04 6.77
N ALA A 112 -2.79 1.06 6.54
CA ALA A 112 -3.80 0.49 7.41
C ALA A 112 -4.98 0.08 6.54
N PHE A 113 -5.60 -1.06 6.85
CA PHE A 113 -6.87 -1.41 6.23
C PHE A 113 -8.01 -1.04 7.17
N HIS A 114 -9.09 -0.48 6.61
CA HIS A 114 -10.37 -0.35 7.31
C HIS A 114 -11.36 -1.25 6.59
N VAL A 115 -11.87 -2.25 7.31
CA VAL A 115 -12.93 -3.12 6.79
C VAL A 115 -14.25 -2.50 7.21
N ILE A 116 -15.02 -2.01 6.24
CA ILE A 116 -16.33 -1.41 6.45
C ILE A 116 -17.37 -2.42 5.99
N ASP A 117 -18.28 -2.78 6.89
CA ASP A 117 -19.43 -3.67 6.61
C ASP A 117 -20.52 -2.99 5.77
#